data_AF-A0A7X7LC52-F1
#
_entry.id   AF-A0A7X7LC52-F1
#
_cell.length_a   1.000
_cell.length_b   1.000
_cell.length_c   1.000
_cell.angle_alpha   90.00
_cell.angle_beta   90.00
_cell.angle_gamma   90.00
#
_symmetry.space_group_name_H-M   'P 1'
#
loop_
_entity.id
_entity.type
_entity.pdbx_description
1 polymer ?
#
loop_
_entity_poly.entity_id
_entity_poly.type
_entity_poly.pdbx_seq_one_letter_code
_entity_poly.pdbx_strand_id
1 'polypeptide(L)'
;MNTRLHMLLACASCAALCAMSAVCATEQWSVPGGDTIMQIVADGSGGCAFAYRDASNNVTLVWLDKKGQTIFESHPTNHYMWPVIVCTKKTLLFADLRPGPVIVQAANDGTETVLAEPGAVITSSAYGMYRQAVTADAKGFFAVNVTPISPGGQTLVRFKNR
;
A
#
# COMPACT_ATOMS: atom_id res chain seq x y z
N MET A 1 51.94 20.69 -37.25
CA MET A 1 51.54 19.67 -36.27
C MET A 1 50.48 20.25 -35.33
N ASN A 2 49.44 19.45 -35.01
CA ASN A 2 48.61 19.54 -33.80
C ASN A 2 47.36 20.46 -33.71
N THR A 3 46.51 20.51 -34.74
CA THR A 3 45.11 20.99 -34.57
C THR A 3 44.05 19.90 -34.69
N ARG A 4 44.39 18.70 -35.19
CA ARG A 4 43.43 17.59 -35.36
C ARG A 4 43.26 16.67 -34.15
N LEU A 5 44.13 16.79 -33.14
CA LEU A 5 44.11 15.91 -31.96
C LEU A 5 43.07 16.32 -30.90
N HIS A 6 42.67 17.61 -30.86
CA HIS A 6 41.71 18.10 -29.87
C HIS A 6 40.24 17.79 -30.24
N MET A 7 39.95 17.52 -31.51
CA MET A 7 38.59 17.24 -31.97
C MET A 7 38.17 15.78 -31.73
N LEU A 8 39.14 14.87 -31.57
CA LEU A 8 38.87 13.45 -31.30
C LEU A 8 38.69 13.14 -29.80
N LEU A 9 39.21 13.98 -28.89
CA LEU A 9 38.95 13.83 -27.44
C LEU A 9 37.60 14.40 -26.99
N ALA A 10 37.00 15.32 -27.75
CA ALA A 10 35.70 15.91 -27.42
C ALA A 10 34.51 14.99 -27.77
N CYS A 11 34.65 14.11 -28.77
CA CYS A 11 33.60 13.15 -29.12
C CYS A 11 33.60 11.89 -28.24
N ALA A 12 34.73 11.54 -27.61
CA ALA A 12 34.81 10.40 -26.69
C ALA A 12 34.25 10.71 -25.28
N SER A 13 34.15 11.99 -24.91
CA SER A 13 33.62 12.43 -23.62
C SER A 13 32.12 12.75 -23.63
N CYS A 14 31.50 12.92 -24.81
CA CYS A 14 30.04 13.07 -24.94
C CYS A 14 29.26 11.74 -25.01
N ALA A 15 29.92 10.61 -25.26
CA ALA A 15 29.26 9.30 -25.33
C ALA A 15 29.09 8.62 -23.95
N ALA A 16 29.70 9.15 -22.89
CA ALA A 16 29.62 8.58 -21.54
C ALA A 16 28.46 9.13 -20.68
N LEU A 17 27.67 10.09 -21.19
CA LEU A 17 26.56 10.73 -20.45
C LEU A 17 25.16 10.30 -20.93
N CYS A 18 25.06 9.50 -21.99
CA CYS A 18 23.76 9.09 -22.54
C CYS A 18 23.25 7.75 -22.01
N ALA A 19 23.91 7.14 -21.03
CA ALA A 19 23.30 6.10 -20.21
C ALA A 19 22.44 6.73 -19.11
N MET A 20 21.55 7.67 -19.46
CA MET A 20 20.39 7.92 -18.63
C MET A 20 19.54 6.65 -18.76
N SER A 21 19.81 5.69 -17.88
CA SER A 21 19.00 4.51 -17.71
C SER A 21 17.54 4.98 -17.73
N ALA A 22 16.69 4.36 -18.54
CA ALA A 22 15.25 4.56 -18.43
C ALA A 22 14.85 4.04 -17.05
N VAL A 23 15.00 4.89 -16.04
CA VAL A 23 15.18 4.38 -14.69
C VAL A 23 13.76 4.15 -14.15
N CYS A 24 13.50 2.91 -13.75
CA CYS A 24 12.19 2.40 -13.35
C CYS A 24 11.93 2.72 -11.86
N ALA A 25 10.68 2.65 -11.40
CA ALA A 25 10.39 2.59 -9.97
C ALA A 25 11.01 1.32 -9.37
N THR A 26 11.57 1.38 -8.16
CA THR A 26 12.23 0.22 -7.53
C THR A 26 11.31 -0.39 -6.49
N GLU A 27 11.07 -1.70 -6.59
CA GLU A 27 10.37 -2.46 -5.55
C GLU A 27 11.19 -2.39 -4.25
N GLN A 28 10.51 -2.07 -3.14
CA GLN A 28 11.10 -2.05 -1.81
C GLN A 28 10.78 -3.32 -1.04
N TRP A 29 9.53 -3.78 -1.13
CA TRP A 29 9.02 -4.98 -0.50
C TRP A 29 7.70 -5.38 -1.14
N SER A 30 7.30 -6.63 -0.91
CA SER A 30 6.01 -7.18 -1.30
C SER A 30 5.47 -8.10 -0.20
N VAL A 31 4.15 -8.12 -0.04
CA VAL A 31 3.45 -9.01 0.90
C VAL A 31 2.27 -9.70 0.22
N PRO A 32 1.93 -10.94 0.61
CA PRO A 32 0.69 -11.58 0.18
C PRO A 32 -0.52 -10.75 0.63
N GLY A 33 -1.47 -10.54 -0.27
CA GLY A 33 -2.68 -9.77 -0.02
C GLY A 33 -3.96 -10.62 -0.06
N GLY A 34 -3.86 -11.92 0.21
CA GLY A 34 -4.98 -12.87 0.07
C GLY A 34 -5.57 -12.89 -1.35
N ASP A 35 -6.82 -13.32 -1.50
CA ASP A 35 -7.41 -13.51 -2.83
C ASP A 35 -7.65 -12.20 -3.58
N THR A 36 -8.28 -11.21 -2.94
CA THR A 36 -8.55 -9.91 -3.58
C THR A 36 -8.33 -8.76 -2.61
N ILE A 37 -7.35 -7.91 -2.91
CA ILE A 37 -7.15 -6.62 -2.24
C ILE A 37 -8.28 -5.67 -2.68
N MET A 38 -9.04 -5.19 -1.71
CA MET A 38 -10.23 -4.36 -1.91
C MET A 38 -9.97 -2.88 -1.67
N GLN A 39 -9.00 -2.57 -0.79
CA GLN A 39 -8.66 -1.21 -0.38
C GLN A 39 -7.18 -1.13 -0.05
N ILE A 40 -6.54 0.00 -0.40
CA ILE A 40 -5.21 0.39 0.06
C ILE A 40 -5.30 1.85 0.50
N VAL A 41 -4.77 2.17 1.67
CA VAL A 41 -4.68 3.53 2.20
C VAL A 41 -3.25 3.75 2.68
N ALA A 42 -2.52 4.63 2.01
CA ALA A 42 -1.17 5.01 2.39
C ALA A 42 -1.16 5.78 3.72
N ASP A 43 -0.13 5.56 4.54
CA ASP A 43 0.03 6.24 5.84
C ASP A 43 0.78 7.58 5.74
N GLY A 44 1.20 7.96 4.53
CA GLY A 44 1.98 9.16 4.20
C GLY A 44 3.46 9.09 4.59
N SER A 45 3.92 7.99 5.19
CA SER A 45 5.23 7.82 5.80
C SER A 45 6.04 6.67 5.18
N GLY A 46 5.42 5.88 4.32
CA GLY A 46 5.98 4.73 3.61
C GLY A 46 5.30 3.40 3.94
N GLY A 47 4.43 3.39 4.95
CA GLY A 47 3.54 2.26 5.28
C GLY A 47 2.15 2.44 4.68
N CYS A 48 1.29 1.47 4.94
CA CYS A 48 -0.11 1.49 4.48
C CYS A 48 -0.97 0.55 5.30
N ALA A 49 -2.27 0.80 5.30
CA ALA A 49 -3.26 -0.21 5.59
C ALA A 49 -3.86 -0.72 4.28
N PHE A 50 -4.10 -2.03 4.21
CA PHE A 50 -4.87 -2.61 3.11
C PHE A 50 -5.89 -3.59 3.67
N ALA A 51 -6.99 -3.75 2.94
CA ALA A 51 -8.01 -4.75 3.25
C ALA A 51 -8.09 -5.73 2.09
N TYR A 52 -8.17 -7.01 2.40
CA TYR A 52 -8.37 -8.06 1.42
C TYR A 52 -9.52 -8.97 1.79
N ARG A 53 -10.12 -9.55 0.75
CA ARG A 53 -11.17 -10.54 0.85
C ARG A 53 -10.61 -11.92 0.55
N ASP A 54 -10.91 -12.89 1.40
CA ASP A 54 -10.59 -14.30 1.17
C ASP A 54 -11.68 -15.03 0.36
N ALA A 55 -11.42 -16.28 -0.02
CA ALA A 55 -12.35 -17.14 -0.76
C ALA A 55 -13.64 -17.44 0.01
N SER A 56 -13.62 -17.31 1.33
CA SER A 56 -14.79 -17.45 2.21
C SER A 56 -15.57 -16.14 2.37
N ASN A 57 -15.19 -15.09 1.62
CA ASN A 57 -15.81 -13.78 1.61
C ASN A 57 -15.62 -12.98 2.91
N ASN A 58 -14.67 -13.38 3.77
CA ASN A 58 -14.27 -12.60 4.94
C ASN A 58 -13.33 -11.47 4.52
N VAL A 59 -13.44 -10.31 5.16
CA VAL A 59 -12.49 -9.22 4.98
C VAL A 59 -11.52 -9.18 6.17
N THR A 60 -10.23 -9.21 5.84
CA THR A 60 -9.13 -8.99 6.78
C THR A 60 -8.46 -7.67 6.45
N LEU A 61 -8.19 -6.88 7.48
CA LEU A 61 -7.42 -5.66 7.38
C LEU A 61 -6.01 -5.92 7.91
N VAL A 62 -5.00 -5.39 7.21
CA VAL A 62 -3.61 -5.43 7.62
C VAL A 62 -3.03 -4.02 7.57
N TRP A 63 -2.34 -3.62 8.64
CA TRP A 63 -1.54 -2.39 8.70
C TRP A 63 -0.06 -2.74 8.69
N LEU A 64 0.64 -2.20 7.71
CA LEU A 64 2.07 -2.40 7.51
C LEU A 64 2.86 -1.12 7.81
N ASP A 65 4.04 -1.30 8.37
CA ASP A 65 5.04 -0.24 8.41
C ASP A 65 5.67 -0.01 7.01
N LYS A 66 6.30 1.15 6.82
CA LYS A 66 7.75 1.14 6.58
C LYS A 66 8.33 0.14 5.55
N LYS A 67 8.61 -1.02 6.11
CA LYS A 67 9.43 -2.12 5.63
C LYS A 67 8.56 -3.31 5.21
N GLY A 68 7.23 -3.15 5.22
CA GLY A 68 6.28 -4.23 4.97
C GLY A 68 6.05 -5.14 6.17
N GLN A 69 6.40 -4.70 7.39
CA GLN A 69 6.14 -5.49 8.60
C GLN A 69 4.74 -5.19 9.14
N THR A 70 4.01 -6.23 9.51
CA THR A 70 2.69 -6.10 10.13
C THR A 70 2.79 -5.43 11.48
N ILE A 71 2.12 -4.28 11.61
CA ILE A 71 1.86 -3.58 12.87
C ILE A 71 0.59 -4.15 13.51
N PHE A 72 -0.44 -4.38 12.69
CA PHE A 72 -1.74 -4.83 13.11
C PHE A 72 -2.41 -5.66 12.03
N GLU A 73 -3.15 -6.70 12.43
CA GLU A 73 -4.01 -7.50 11.56
C GLU A 73 -5.33 -7.75 12.29
N SER A 74 -6.45 -7.45 11.63
CA SER A 74 -7.76 -7.67 12.22
C SER A 74 -8.13 -9.15 12.17
N HIS A 75 -9.04 -9.58 13.05
CA HIS A 75 -9.72 -10.86 12.85
C HIS A 75 -10.51 -10.86 11.53
N PRO A 76 -10.63 -12.02 10.84
CA PRO A 76 -11.31 -12.16 9.56
C PRO A 76 -12.83 -12.21 9.75
N THR A 77 -13.41 -11.17 10.36
CA THR A 77 -14.83 -11.10 10.69
C THR A 77 -15.51 -9.89 10.05
N ASN A 78 -14.75 -9.10 9.29
CA ASN A 78 -15.25 -7.83 8.82
C ASN A 78 -16.08 -8.02 7.55
N HIS A 79 -17.33 -7.58 7.58
CA HIS A 79 -18.23 -7.60 6.42
C HIS A 79 -18.14 -6.31 5.59
N TYR A 80 -17.45 -5.28 6.09
CA TYR A 80 -17.27 -4.04 5.35
C TYR A 80 -16.26 -4.22 4.23
N MET A 81 -16.68 -3.90 3.00
CA MET A 81 -15.85 -4.04 1.80
C MET A 81 -14.67 -3.06 1.76
N TRP A 82 -14.80 -1.92 2.44
CA TRP A 82 -13.78 -0.86 2.53
C TRP A 82 -13.70 -0.35 3.98
N PRO A 83 -13.12 -1.15 4.89
CA PRO A 83 -13.19 -0.87 6.31
C PRO A 83 -12.24 0.26 6.74
N VAL A 84 -11.18 0.57 5.99
CA VAL A 84 -10.20 1.60 6.40
C VAL A 84 -10.81 2.99 6.25
N ILE A 85 -10.83 3.76 7.34
CA ILE A 85 -11.34 5.13 7.40
C ILE A 85 -10.16 6.12 7.40
N VAL A 86 -9.17 5.88 8.27
CA VAL A 86 -7.95 6.69 8.38
C VAL A 86 -6.76 5.76 8.53
N CYS A 87 -5.69 6.01 7.79
CA CYS A 87 -4.39 5.40 8.03
C CYS A 87 -3.33 6.50 8.14
N THR A 88 -2.60 6.52 9.25
CA THR A 88 -1.42 7.36 9.46
C THR A 88 -0.34 6.53 10.11
N LYS A 89 0.90 7.03 10.15
CA LYS A 89 2.00 6.35 10.86
C LYS A 89 1.77 6.07 12.35
N LYS A 90 0.77 6.71 12.97
CA LYS A 90 0.49 6.62 14.42
C LYS A 90 -0.80 5.86 14.74
N THR A 91 -1.73 5.83 13.80
CA THR A 91 -3.06 5.29 14.05
C THR A 91 -3.69 4.81 12.77
N LEU A 92 -4.44 3.72 12.93
CA LEU A 92 -5.37 3.21 11.97
C LEU A 92 -6.77 3.28 12.59
N LEU A 93 -7.71 3.89 11.87
CA LEU A 93 -9.13 3.85 12.18
C LEU A 93 -9.85 3.02 11.12
N PHE A 94 -10.66 2.07 11.56
CA PHE A 94 -11.43 1.22 10.67
C PHE A 94 -12.82 0.89 11.21
N ALA A 95 -13.76 0.65 10.30
CA ALA A 95 -15.07 0.11 10.62
C ALA A 95 -14.95 -1.41 10.79
N ASP A 96 -15.63 -1.96 11.79
CA ASP A 96 -15.69 -3.40 12.06
C ASP A 96 -17.09 -3.81 12.53
N LEU A 97 -17.36 -5.11 12.57
CA LEU A 97 -18.62 -5.69 13.01
C LEU A 97 -18.39 -6.60 14.23
N ARG A 98 -18.71 -6.09 15.43
CA ARG A 98 -18.58 -6.85 16.69
C ARG A 98 -19.63 -6.41 17.74
N PRO A 99 -20.71 -7.15 18.03
CA PRO A 99 -21.71 -7.81 17.17
C PRO A 99 -22.60 -6.83 16.37
N GLY A 100 -22.30 -5.53 16.39
CA GLY A 100 -22.91 -4.50 15.54
C GLY A 100 -21.83 -3.59 14.96
N PRO A 101 -22.20 -2.57 14.15
CA PRO A 101 -21.26 -1.62 13.59
C PRO A 101 -20.50 -0.88 14.70
N VAL A 102 -19.16 -0.92 14.62
CA VAL A 102 -18.26 -0.21 15.53
C VAL A 102 -17.12 0.44 14.76
N ILE A 103 -16.47 1.43 15.39
CA ILE A 103 -15.20 1.98 14.91
C ILE A 103 -14.11 1.54 15.86
N VAL A 104 -13.06 0.97 15.29
CA VAL A 104 -11.88 0.52 16.04
C VAL A 104 -10.71 1.40 15.65
N GLN A 105 -10.00 1.86 16.68
CA GLN A 105 -8.68 2.45 16.56
C GLN A 105 -7.64 1.39 16.88
N ALA A 106 -6.71 1.14 15.96
CA ALA A 106 -5.46 0.46 16.25
C ALA A 106 -4.35 1.50 16.44
N ALA A 107 -3.63 1.42 17.56
CA ALA A 107 -2.41 2.17 17.82
C ALA A 107 -1.20 1.47 17.18
N ASN A 108 -0.08 2.20 17.05
CA ASN A 108 1.13 1.70 16.37
C ASN A 108 1.90 0.61 17.14
N ASP A 109 1.43 0.24 18.33
CA ASP A 109 1.87 -0.93 19.09
C ASP A 109 0.93 -2.15 18.90
N GLY A 110 -0.10 -2.01 18.06
CA GLY A 110 -1.11 -3.02 17.78
C GLY A 110 -2.31 -2.99 18.72
N THR A 111 -2.33 -2.11 19.74
CA THR A 111 -3.45 -2.03 20.71
C THR A 111 -4.72 -1.55 20.02
N GLU A 112 -5.81 -2.31 20.17
CA GLU A 112 -7.15 -1.93 19.71
C GLU A 112 -7.93 -1.15 20.77
N THR A 113 -8.71 -0.16 20.34
CA THR A 113 -9.69 0.55 21.17
C THR A 113 -10.96 0.80 20.37
N VAL A 114 -12.11 0.38 20.89
CA VAL A 114 -13.41 0.70 20.29
C VAL A 114 -13.77 2.15 20.61
N LEU A 115 -13.93 3.00 19.58
CA LEU A 115 -14.16 4.44 19.73
C LEU A 115 -15.63 4.83 19.80
N ALA A 116 -16.53 3.95 19.38
CA ALA A 116 -17.95 4.23 19.34
C ALA A 116 -18.76 2.98 19.74
N GLU A 117 -19.79 3.19 20.56
CA GLU A 117 -20.73 2.16 20.99
C GLU A 117 -21.49 1.55 19.79
N PRO A 118 -21.97 0.30 19.89
CA PRO A 118 -22.75 -0.35 18.85
C PRO A 118 -23.91 0.52 18.37
N GLY A 119 -23.96 0.81 17.07
CA GLY A 119 -25.04 1.59 16.44
C GLY A 119 -24.72 3.06 16.15
N ALA A 120 -23.56 3.57 16.58
CA ALA A 120 -23.04 4.85 16.10
C ALA A 120 -22.49 4.69 14.67
N VAL A 121 -23.17 5.26 13.67
CA VAL A 121 -22.70 5.21 12.27
C VAL A 121 -21.74 6.36 12.01
N ILE A 122 -20.47 6.14 12.33
CA ILE A 122 -19.37 6.88 11.69
C ILE A 122 -18.89 5.96 10.59
N THR A 123 -19.25 6.25 9.34
CA THR A 123 -18.82 5.44 8.19
C THR A 123 -17.88 6.24 7.32
N SER A 124 -17.01 5.55 6.57
CA SER A 124 -16.31 6.20 5.46
C SER A 124 -17.38 6.81 4.55
N SER A 125 -17.18 8.05 4.10
CA SER A 125 -18.09 8.61 3.10
C SER A 125 -18.11 7.62 1.93
N ALA A 126 -19.28 7.05 1.62
CA ALA A 126 -19.47 6.00 0.60
C ALA A 126 -19.13 6.46 -0.85
N TYR A 127 -18.38 7.55 -0.98
CA TYR A 127 -17.91 8.11 -2.22
C TYR A 127 -16.52 7.54 -2.56
N GLY A 128 -16.53 6.46 -3.33
CA GLY A 128 -15.66 6.42 -4.52
C GLY A 128 -14.26 5.79 -4.42
N MET A 129 -13.99 4.86 -3.49
CA MET A 129 -12.78 4.05 -3.61
C MET A 129 -13.02 2.83 -4.52
N TYR A 130 -12.82 3.03 -5.81
CA TYR A 130 -12.65 1.95 -6.78
C TYR A 130 -11.50 1.03 -6.35
N ARG A 131 -11.51 -0.25 -6.77
CA ARG A 131 -10.35 -1.15 -6.65
C ARG A 131 -9.13 -0.42 -7.22
N GLN A 132 -8.30 0.14 -6.35
CA GLN A 132 -7.11 0.86 -6.76
C GLN A 132 -6.01 -0.16 -6.94
N ALA A 133 -5.70 -0.47 -8.19
CA ALA A 133 -4.51 -1.24 -8.50
C ALA A 133 -3.23 -0.49 -8.10
N VAL A 134 -3.30 0.84 -7.94
CA VAL A 134 -2.18 1.69 -7.53
C VAL A 134 -2.67 2.78 -6.58
N THR A 135 -1.97 2.96 -5.46
CA THR A 135 -2.22 4.05 -4.49
C THR A 135 -0.94 4.83 -4.27
N ALA A 136 -0.99 6.14 -4.51
CA ALA A 136 0.16 7.01 -4.32
C ALA A 136 0.49 7.20 -2.83
N ASP A 137 1.77 7.42 -2.55
CA ASP A 137 2.28 7.79 -1.24
C ASP A 137 3.33 8.89 -1.39
N ALA A 138 3.57 9.67 -0.34
CA ALA A 138 4.53 10.76 -0.38
C ALA A 138 5.95 10.31 -0.78
N LYS A 139 6.30 9.04 -0.58
CA LYS A 139 7.64 8.48 -0.87
C LYS A 139 7.63 7.44 -1.99
N GLY A 140 6.53 7.30 -2.73
CA GLY A 140 6.36 6.15 -3.62
C GLY A 140 4.94 5.90 -4.04
N PHE A 141 4.64 4.64 -4.27
CA PHE A 141 3.29 4.16 -4.45
C PHE A 141 3.22 2.68 -4.07
N PHE A 142 2.02 2.24 -3.77
CA PHE A 142 1.67 0.84 -3.61
C PHE A 142 1.00 0.37 -4.89
N ALA A 143 1.24 -0.87 -5.29
CA ALA A 143 0.55 -1.48 -6.42
C ALA A 143 0.10 -2.90 -6.07
N VAL A 144 -1.02 -3.31 -6.65
CA VAL A 144 -1.49 -4.69 -6.62
C VAL A 144 -0.90 -5.41 -7.82
N ASN A 145 -0.06 -6.41 -7.55
CA ASN A 145 0.43 -7.32 -8.56
C ASN A 145 -0.48 -8.56 -8.64
N VAL A 146 -1.03 -8.81 -9.83
CA VAL A 146 -1.83 -10.00 -10.12
C VAL A 146 -0.95 -10.91 -10.95
N THR A 147 -0.35 -11.93 -10.34
CA THR A 147 0.40 -12.95 -11.09
C THR A 147 -0.60 -14.01 -11.56
N PRO A 148 -0.88 -14.15 -12.86
CA PRO A 148 -1.97 -15.00 -13.36
C PRO A 148 -1.77 -16.52 -13.17
N ILE A 149 -0.73 -16.95 -12.44
CA ILE A 149 -0.29 -18.37 -12.37
C ILE A 149 0.02 -18.85 -10.94
N SER A 150 -0.25 -18.06 -9.89
CA SER A 150 -0.04 -18.54 -8.52
C SER A 150 -1.38 -18.91 -7.86
N PRO A 151 -1.52 -20.13 -7.32
CA PRO A 151 -2.62 -20.46 -6.42
C PRO A 151 -2.36 -19.75 -5.09
N GLY A 152 -2.64 -18.44 -5.03
CA GLY A 152 -2.25 -17.61 -3.89
C GLY A 152 -2.74 -16.18 -3.88
N GLY A 153 -3.59 -15.78 -4.85
CA GLY A 153 -4.24 -14.48 -4.84
C GLY A 153 -3.35 -13.31 -5.28
N GLN A 154 -3.67 -12.11 -4.81
CA GLN A 154 -3.01 -10.86 -5.16
C GLN A 154 -1.84 -10.55 -4.22
N THR A 155 -0.80 -9.88 -4.74
CA THR A 155 0.33 -9.39 -3.93
C THR A 155 0.27 -7.87 -3.83
N LEU A 156 0.45 -7.33 -2.62
CA LEU A 156 0.68 -5.91 -2.44
C LEU A 156 2.18 -5.62 -2.56
N VAL A 157 2.54 -4.67 -3.42
CA VAL A 157 3.94 -4.31 -3.69
C VAL A 157 4.16 -2.84 -3.40
N ARG A 158 5.25 -2.52 -2.71
CA ARG A 158 5.69 -1.14 -2.48
C ARG A 158 6.77 -0.75 -3.47
N PHE A 159 6.58 0.38 -4.14
CA PHE A 159 7.59 1.01 -4.98
C PHE A 159 8.05 2.34 -4.39
N LYS A 160 9.34 2.62 -4.53
CA LYS A 160 9.91 3.93 -4.23
C LYS A 160 9.88 4.83 -5.47
N ASN A 161 9.39 6.07 -5.30
CA ASN A 161 9.55 7.13 -6.28
C ASN A 161 11.01 7.61 -6.27
N ARG A 162 11.51 8.05 -7.42
CA ARG A 162 12.85 8.63 -7.51
C ARG A 162 12.97 9.91 -6.71
#